data_AF-A0A448WX43-F1
#
_entry.id   AF-A0A448WX43-F1
#
_cell.length_a   1.000
_cell.length_b   1.000
_cell.length_c   1.000
_cell.angle_alpha   90.00
_cell.angle_beta   90.00
_cell.angle_gamma   90.00
#
_symmetry.space_group_name_H-M   'P 1'
#
loop_
_entity.id
_entity.type
_entity.pdbx_description
1 polymer ?
#
loop_
_entity_poly.entity_id
_entity_poly.type
_entity_poly.pdbx_seq_one_letter_code
_entity_poly.pdbx_strand_id
1 'polypeptide(L)'
;MYTLSQHKVPVLIFSAGLGDVVELLLKKFKLFYENIKIVSNFMSFNQEGFLVGFQEKIIHSFNKNPASISSSEFFKWKLPHRRFVLLIGDSTGDVNMANGLFLDCNTPNCLSNSIPSDDSRSCTEGFSSKDSRPNLSCSLHNVFKIGFLNHSRRPEVQ
;
A
#
# COMPACT_ATOMS: atom_id res chain seq x y z
N MET A 1 1.97 -10.33 13.39
CA MET A 1 1.61 -8.94 13.72
C MET A 1 2.35 -8.41 14.95
N TYR A 2 2.39 -9.15 16.07
CA TYR A 2 3.12 -8.73 17.28
C TYR A 2 4.57 -8.26 17.03
N THR A 3 5.39 -9.07 16.34
CA THR A 3 6.79 -8.73 16.04
C THR A 3 6.93 -7.42 15.25
N LEU A 4 6.04 -7.18 14.29
CA LEU A 4 6.02 -5.94 13.50
C LEU A 4 5.69 -4.73 14.37
N SER A 5 4.77 -4.90 15.32
CA SER A 5 4.41 -3.87 16.29
C SER A 5 5.58 -3.53 17.23
N GLN A 6 6.24 -4.54 17.80
CA GLN A 6 7.42 -4.36 18.67
C GLN A 6 8.54 -3.58 17.98
N HIS A 7 8.77 -3.83 16.69
CA HIS A 7 9.79 -3.14 15.89
C HIS A 7 9.26 -1.86 15.22
N LYS A 8 8.05 -1.41 15.56
CA LYS A 8 7.42 -0.20 14.99
C LYS A 8 7.45 -0.18 13.46
N VAL A 9 7.20 -1.33 12.84
CA VAL A 9 7.09 -1.49 11.39
C VAL A 9 5.66 -1.12 10.97
N PRO A 10 5.44 -0.04 10.18
CA PRO A 10 4.12 0.31 9.68
C PRO A 10 3.57 -0.81 8.81
N VAL A 11 2.30 -1.13 9.02
CA VAL A 11 1.57 -2.13 8.24
C VAL A 11 0.38 -1.44 7.61
N LEU A 12 0.30 -1.49 6.28
CA LEU A 12 -0.88 -1.08 5.54
C LEU A 12 -1.64 -2.33 5.11
N ILE A 13 -2.89 -2.44 5.55
CA ILE A 13 -3.83 -3.44 5.02
C ILE A 13 -4.69 -2.73 3.99
N PHE A 14 -4.45 -3.04 2.71
CA PHE A 14 -5.21 -2.48 1.61
C PHE A 14 -6.10 -3.56 0.99
N SER A 15 -7.41 -3.45 1.21
CA SER A 15 -8.38 -4.50 0.89
C SER A 15 -9.55 -3.95 0.09
N ALA A 16 -9.98 -4.69 -0.94
CA ALA A 16 -11.22 -4.43 -1.67
C ALA A 16 -12.47 -5.05 -0.99
N GLY A 17 -12.30 -5.65 0.19
CA GLY A 17 -13.38 -6.24 0.98
C GLY A 17 -14.09 -5.23 1.89
N LEU A 18 -14.66 -5.73 2.99
CA LEU A 18 -15.38 -4.96 4.01
C LEU A 18 -14.43 -4.56 5.14
N GLY A 19 -14.15 -3.25 5.28
CA GLY A 19 -13.21 -2.71 6.25
C GLY A 19 -13.58 -3.00 7.70
N ASP A 20 -14.84 -2.82 8.06
CA ASP A 20 -15.33 -3.04 9.43
C ASP A 20 -15.16 -4.50 9.86
N VAL A 21 -15.36 -5.44 8.94
CA VAL A 21 -15.19 -6.88 9.20
C VAL A 21 -13.71 -7.20 9.42
N VAL A 22 -12.82 -6.65 8.61
CA VAL A 22 -11.37 -6.82 8.77
C VAL A 22 -10.92 -6.26 10.13
N GLU A 23 -11.36 -5.05 10.47
CA GLU A 23 -11.04 -4.42 11.74
C GLU A 23 -11.58 -5.22 12.94
N LEU A 24 -12.83 -5.67 12.86
CA LEU A 24 -13.46 -6.51 13.87
C LEU A 24 -12.67 -7.81 14.10
N LEU A 25 -12.25 -8.49 13.03
CA LEU A 25 -11.46 -9.71 13.14
C LEU A 25 -10.09 -9.45 13.78
N LEU A 26 -9.38 -8.41 13.34
CA LEU A 26 -8.08 -8.05 13.93
C LEU A 26 -8.20 -7.73 15.42
N LYS A 27 -9.24 -6.99 15.82
CA LYS A 27 -9.53 -6.70 17.24
C LYS A 27 -9.85 -7.97 18.02
N LYS A 28 -10.74 -8.83 17.50
CA LYS A 28 -11.15 -10.09 18.13
C LYS A 28 -9.97 -11.01 18.41
N PHE A 29 -9.02 -11.09 17.47
CA PHE A 29 -7.82 -11.93 17.62
C PHE A 29 -6.64 -11.21 18.30
N LYS A 30 -6.84 -10.00 18.83
CA LYS A 30 -5.78 -9.18 19.48
C LYS A 30 -4.56 -8.93 18.57
N LEU A 31 -4.83 -8.77 17.27
CA LEU A 31 -3.84 -8.49 16.24
C LEU A 31 -3.85 -7.02 15.77
N PHE A 32 -4.79 -6.22 16.25
CA PHE A 32 -4.91 -4.81 15.89
C PHE A 32 -4.01 -3.93 16.78
N TYR A 33 -2.88 -3.49 16.22
CA TYR A 33 -1.88 -2.66 16.89
C TYR A 33 -1.80 -1.28 16.25
N GLU A 34 -1.25 -0.29 16.97
CA GLU A 34 -1.16 1.11 16.53
C GLU A 34 -0.37 1.32 15.23
N ASN A 35 0.53 0.40 14.89
CA ASN A 35 1.31 0.45 13.66
C ASN A 35 0.53 -0.01 12.42
N ILE A 36 -0.74 -0.44 12.57
CA ILE A 36 -1.59 -0.94 11.49
C ILE A 36 -2.54 0.17 11.02
N LYS A 37 -2.56 0.42 9.71
CA LYS A 37 -3.59 1.22 9.04
C LYS A 37 -4.37 0.34 8.10
N ILE A 38 -5.70 0.43 8.17
CA ILE A 38 -6.61 -0.27 7.28
C ILE A 38 -7.17 0.74 6.27
N VAL A 39 -7.13 0.36 4.99
CA VAL A 39 -7.75 1.06 3.88
C VAL A 39 -8.62 0.05 3.13
N SER A 40 -9.94 0.22 3.21
CA SER A 40 -10.91 -0.71 2.66
C SER A 40 -12.28 -0.05 2.52
N ASN A 41 -13.30 -0.78 2.07
CA ASN A 41 -14.66 -0.27 1.97
C ASN A 41 -15.32 -0.34 3.34
N PHE A 42 -15.41 0.79 4.03
CA PHE A 42 -16.11 0.88 5.31
C PHE A 42 -17.60 1.13 5.09
N MET A 43 -18.41 0.42 5.85
CA MET A 43 -19.86 0.51 5.85
C MET A 43 -20.30 1.84 6.47
N SER A 44 -21.35 2.43 5.91
CA SER A 44 -22.02 3.61 6.45
C SER A 44 -23.34 3.16 7.07
N PHE A 45 -23.53 3.47 8.34
CA PHE A 45 -24.73 3.15 9.10
C PHE A 45 -25.51 4.43 9.41
N ASN A 46 -26.83 4.38 9.30
CA ASN A 46 -27.68 5.48 9.77
C ASN A 46 -27.80 5.47 11.30
N GLN A 47 -28.54 6.44 11.85
CA GLN A 47 -28.74 6.57 13.30
C GLN A 47 -29.46 5.36 13.94
N GLU A 48 -30.23 4.62 13.13
CA GLU A 48 -30.96 3.43 13.56
C GLU A 48 -30.10 2.15 13.47
N GLY A 49 -28.85 2.26 13.01
CA GLY A 49 -27.92 1.14 12.87
C GLY A 49 -28.11 0.31 11.59
N PHE A 50 -28.92 0.77 10.64
CA PHE A 50 -29.07 0.11 9.34
C PHE A 50 -27.95 0.53 8.38
N LEU A 51 -27.45 -0.46 7.63
CA LEU A 51 -26.49 -0.25 6.55
C LEU A 51 -27.16 0.55 5.43
N VAL A 52 -26.68 1.76 5.16
CA VAL A 52 -27.19 2.64 4.11
C VAL A 52 -26.26 2.75 2.90
N GLY A 53 -25.02 2.28 3.02
CA GLY A 53 -24.06 2.28 1.92
C GLY A 53 -22.63 2.06 2.37
N PHE A 54 -21.68 2.50 1.54
CA PHE A 54 -20.25 2.43 1.79
C PHE A 54 -19.61 3.81 1.66
N GLN A 55 -18.55 4.04 2.41
CA GLN A 55 -17.76 5.27 2.30
C GLN A 55 -17.07 5.32 0.93
N GLU A 56 -17.18 6.45 0.24
CA GLU A 56 -16.45 6.70 -0.99
C GLU A 56 -14.97 7.04 -0.72
N LYS A 57 -14.03 6.72 -1.61
CA LYS A 57 -14.19 6.05 -2.91
C LYS A 57 -14.14 4.52 -2.77
N ILE A 58 -15.00 3.82 -3.50
CA ILE A 58 -15.05 2.35 -3.51
C ILE A 58 -13.77 1.74 -4.08
N ILE A 59 -13.23 0.76 -3.36
CA ILE A 59 -12.06 -0.04 -3.70
C ILE A 59 -12.54 -1.40 -4.23
N HIS A 60 -12.14 -1.73 -5.45
CA HIS A 60 -12.31 -3.04 -6.06
C HIS A 60 -10.95 -3.64 -6.42
N SER A 61 -10.91 -4.91 -6.82
CA SER A 61 -9.65 -5.64 -7.03
C SER A 61 -8.68 -5.00 -8.02
N PHE A 62 -9.16 -4.18 -8.95
CA PHE A 62 -8.36 -3.58 -10.03
C PHE A 62 -8.05 -2.09 -9.85
N ASN A 63 -8.53 -1.45 -8.79
CA ASN A 63 -8.20 -0.05 -8.47
C ASN A 63 -7.43 0.09 -7.15
N LYS A 64 -6.77 -0.99 -6.69
CA LYS A 64 -5.92 -1.01 -5.49
C LYS A 64 -4.62 -0.24 -5.73
N ASN A 65 -4.74 1.08 -5.87
CA ASN A 65 -3.63 2.01 -5.96
C ASN A 65 -3.73 2.99 -4.79
N PRO A 66 -2.79 2.98 -3.81
CA PRO A 66 -2.85 3.87 -2.66
C PRO A 66 -2.78 5.35 -3.06
N ALA A 67 -2.22 5.67 -4.23
CA ALA A 67 -2.23 7.01 -4.80
C ALA A 67 -3.67 7.58 -4.93
N SER A 68 -4.67 6.73 -5.09
CA SER A 68 -6.09 7.15 -5.14
C SER A 68 -6.70 7.48 -3.76
N ILE A 69 -5.99 7.16 -2.68
CA ILE A 69 -6.40 7.30 -1.28
C ILE A 69 -5.37 8.15 -0.50
N SER A 70 -4.45 8.78 -1.25
CA SER A 70 -3.16 9.34 -0.81
C SER A 70 -3.23 10.67 -0.05
N SER A 71 -4.41 11.15 0.32
CA SER A 71 -4.55 12.37 1.12
C SER A 71 -4.26 12.16 2.61
N SER A 72 -4.09 10.91 3.08
CA SER A 72 -3.87 10.66 4.51
C SER A 72 -2.45 10.99 4.97
N GLU A 73 -2.35 11.75 6.06
CA GLU A 73 -1.11 12.09 6.77
C GLU A 73 -0.25 10.86 7.11
N PHE A 74 -0.88 9.69 7.23
CA PHE A 74 -0.24 8.41 7.49
C PHE A 74 0.93 8.16 6.53
N PHE A 75 0.72 8.36 5.23
CA PHE A 75 1.75 8.11 4.22
C PHE A 75 2.84 9.17 4.22
N LYS A 76 2.47 10.44 4.42
CA LYS A 76 3.41 11.56 4.42
C LYS A 76 4.44 11.50 5.55
N TRP A 77 4.07 11.02 6.73
CA TRP A 77 4.97 11.02 7.89
C TRP A 77 5.66 9.68 8.14
N LYS A 78 5.05 8.55 7.79
CA LYS A 78 5.59 7.21 8.12
C LYS A 78 6.45 6.60 7.03
N LEU A 79 6.30 7.01 5.77
CA LEU A 79 6.99 6.42 4.62
C LEU A 79 8.30 7.09 4.18
N PRO A 80 8.57 8.40 4.34
CA PRO A 80 9.77 9.04 3.74
C PRO A 80 11.10 8.41 4.14
N HIS A 81 11.16 7.81 5.33
CA HIS A 81 12.38 7.18 5.86
C HIS A 81 12.44 5.66 5.60
N ARG A 82 11.50 5.08 4.83
CA ARG A 82 11.35 3.62 4.69
C ARG A 82 11.75 3.14 3.30
N ARG A 83 13.04 2.89 3.11
CA ARG A 83 13.62 2.43 1.83
C ARG A 83 13.16 1.07 1.31
N PHE A 84 12.49 0.26 2.13
CA PHE A 84 12.07 -1.10 1.77
C PHE A 84 10.59 -1.32 2.06
N VAL A 85 9.87 -1.85 1.08
CA VAL A 85 8.49 -2.29 1.23
C VAL A 85 8.37 -3.75 0.86
N LEU A 86 7.75 -4.51 1.75
CA LEU A 86 7.28 -5.86 1.49
C LEU A 86 5.81 -5.78 1.10
N LEU A 87 5.51 -6.11 -0.15
CA LEU A 87 4.16 -6.19 -0.68
C LEU A 87 3.74 -7.66 -0.71
N ILE A 88 2.59 -7.96 -0.11
CA ILE A 88 1.99 -9.29 -0.11
C ILE A 88 0.59 -9.16 -0.70
N GLY A 89 0.25 -10.00 -1.67
CA GLY A 89 -1.07 -10.08 -2.27
C GLY A 89 -1.37 -11.46 -2.83
N ASP A 90 -2.62 -11.73 -3.15
CA ASP A 90 -3.08 -13.01 -3.71
C ASP A 90 -3.59 -12.86 -5.16
N SER A 91 -3.91 -11.63 -5.56
CA SER A 91 -4.43 -11.32 -6.89
C SER A 91 -3.44 -10.52 -7.73
N THR A 92 -3.61 -10.57 -9.05
CA THR A 92 -2.83 -9.73 -9.98
C THR A 92 -3.07 -8.23 -9.74
N GLY A 93 -4.25 -7.87 -9.22
CA GLY A 93 -4.57 -6.49 -8.86
C GLY A 93 -3.73 -5.94 -7.70
N ASP A 94 -3.21 -6.80 -6.83
CA ASP A 94 -2.42 -6.41 -5.66
C ASP A 94 -1.02 -5.93 -6.01
N VAL A 95 -0.52 -6.27 -7.20
CA VAL A 95 0.82 -5.85 -7.69
C VAL A 95 0.97 -4.32 -7.70
N ASN A 96 -0.15 -3.60 -7.76
CA ASN A 96 -0.22 -2.14 -7.82
C ASN A 96 -0.37 -1.47 -6.44
N MET A 97 -0.44 -2.23 -5.34
CA MET A 97 -0.62 -1.68 -3.99
C MET A 97 0.56 -0.85 -3.49
N ALA A 98 1.70 -0.83 -4.18
CA ALA A 98 2.83 0.04 -3.84
C ALA A 98 2.96 1.25 -4.76
N ASN A 99 2.14 1.35 -5.82
CA ASN A 99 2.27 2.41 -6.80
C ASN A 99 1.88 3.75 -6.16
N GLY A 100 2.70 4.78 -6.35
CA GLY A 100 2.46 6.12 -5.80
C GLY A 100 2.47 6.22 -4.27
N LEU A 101 2.97 5.20 -3.54
CA LEU A 101 3.27 5.32 -2.11
C LEU A 101 4.44 6.27 -1.84
N PHE A 102 5.35 6.38 -2.80
CA PHE A 102 6.53 7.22 -2.70
C PHE A 102 6.34 8.40 -3.64
N LEU A 103 6.45 9.61 -3.07
CA LEU A 103 6.49 10.82 -3.87
C LEU A 103 7.84 10.85 -4.61
N ASP A 104 7.80 10.93 -5.94
CA ASP A 104 8.99 11.23 -6.72
C ASP A 104 9.50 12.61 -6.30
N CYS A 105 10.80 12.71 -5.98
CA CYS A 105 11.46 13.93 -5.50
C CYS A 105 11.65 14.99 -6.62
N ASN A 106 10.69 15.15 -7.53
CA ASN A 106 10.75 16.14 -8.61
C ASN A 106 10.15 17.51 -8.21
N THR A 107 9.79 17.71 -6.94
CA THR A 107 9.50 19.04 -6.41
C THR A 107 10.80 19.78 -6.11
N PRO A 108 10.99 21.02 -6.62
CA PRO A 108 12.25 21.77 -6.51
C PRO A 108 12.66 22.14 -5.06
N ASN A 109 11.87 21.75 -4.05
CA ASN A 109 12.11 22.05 -2.65
C ASN A 109 12.53 20.85 -1.78
N CYS A 110 12.68 19.64 -2.32
CA CYS A 110 13.23 18.53 -1.53
C CYS A 110 14.75 18.64 -1.27
N LEU A 111 15.42 19.65 -1.83
CA LEU A 111 16.85 19.91 -1.65
C LEU A 111 17.18 20.94 -0.56
N SER A 112 16.20 21.55 0.11
CA SER A 112 16.50 22.46 1.21
C SER A 112 16.18 21.85 2.57
N ASN A 113 17.27 21.50 3.24
CA ASN A 113 17.47 21.43 4.68
C ASN A 113 17.37 20.03 5.29
N SER A 114 18.55 19.56 5.74
CA SER A 114 18.85 18.41 6.60
C SER A 114 19.05 17.03 5.97
N ILE A 115 19.97 16.91 5.01
CA ILE A 115 20.74 15.66 4.83
C ILE A 115 22.21 15.96 5.11
N PRO A 116 22.87 15.31 6.09
CA PRO A 116 24.31 15.39 6.26
C PRO A 116 24.98 14.86 4.99
N SER A 117 25.83 15.68 4.39
CA SER A 117 26.60 15.40 3.19
C SER A 117 27.58 14.26 3.44
N ASP A 118 27.25 13.04 3.03
CA ASP A 118 28.20 11.98 2.64
C ASP A 118 27.46 10.76 2.07
N ASP A 119 27.13 10.79 0.77
CA ASP A 119 27.16 9.60 -0.10
C ASP A 119 26.65 9.99 -1.51
N SER A 120 27.60 10.26 -2.41
CA SER A 120 27.34 10.31 -3.85
C SER A 120 27.07 8.91 -4.39
N ARG A 121 25.81 8.51 -4.60
CA ARG A 121 25.49 7.26 -5.32
C ARG A 121 24.42 7.48 -6.39
N SER A 122 24.83 7.16 -7.61
CA SER A 122 24.13 7.28 -8.89
C SER A 122 22.89 6.37 -8.97
N CYS A 123 21.80 6.89 -9.53
CA CYS A 123 20.60 6.11 -9.86
C CYS A 123 20.99 5.01 -10.88
N THR A 124 20.78 3.73 -10.57
CA THR A 124 21.06 2.59 -11.47
C THR A 124 19.78 2.09 -12.14
N GLU A 125 19.89 1.74 -13.43
CA GLU A 125 18.78 1.25 -14.26
C GLU A 125 18.21 -0.10 -13.79
N GLY A 126 16.89 -0.18 -13.66
CA GLY A 126 16.16 -1.44 -13.46
C GLY A 126 15.67 -2.01 -14.79
N PHE A 127 15.61 -3.35 -14.88
CA PHE A 127 15.27 -4.08 -16.09
C PHE A 127 13.85 -3.74 -16.60
N SER A 128 13.75 -3.08 -17.75
CA SER A 128 12.49 -2.72 -18.41
C SER A 128 12.30 -3.55 -19.69
N SER A 129 11.12 -4.13 -19.85
CA SER A 129 10.67 -4.72 -21.11
C SER A 129 10.64 -3.63 -22.17
N LYS A 130 11.28 -3.89 -23.32
CA LYS A 130 11.32 -3.00 -24.50
C LYS A 130 9.88 -2.59 -24.85
N ASP A 131 9.57 -1.30 -24.70
CA ASP A 131 8.45 -0.54 -25.33
C ASP A 131 7.87 0.60 -24.46
N SER A 132 8.57 1.04 -23.40
CA SER A 132 8.19 2.27 -22.70
C SER A 132 9.39 3.18 -22.43
N ARG A 133 9.22 4.48 -22.75
CA ARG A 133 10.23 5.53 -22.56
C ARG A 133 10.75 5.50 -21.11
N PRO A 134 12.06 5.70 -20.88
CA PRO A 134 12.61 5.68 -19.53
C PRO A 134 12.09 6.89 -18.75
N ASN A 135 11.12 6.66 -17.87
CA ASN A 135 10.81 7.62 -16.81
C ASN A 135 11.89 7.47 -15.74
N LEU A 136 12.72 8.51 -15.58
CA LEU A 136 13.69 8.63 -14.51
C LEU A 136 12.93 8.79 -13.18
N SER A 137 12.49 7.69 -12.57
CA SER A 137 12.00 7.68 -11.20
C SER A 137 13.18 7.26 -10.31
N CYS A 138 13.87 8.25 -9.74
CA CYS A 138 14.75 7.98 -8.59
C CYS A 138 13.85 7.76 -7.37
N SER A 139 13.12 6.64 -7.34
CA SER A 139 12.51 6.17 -6.10
C SER A 139 13.61 5.49 -5.29
N LEU A 140 13.98 6.07 -4.14
CA LEU A 140 14.91 5.47 -3.16
C LEU A 140 14.34 4.20 -2.49
N HIS A 141 13.33 3.58 -3.08
CA HIS A 141 12.43 2.64 -2.46
C HIS A 141 12.43 1.31 -3.23
N ASN A 142 12.82 0.24 -2.54
CA ASN A 142 12.81 -1.11 -3.07
C ASN A 142 11.52 -1.82 -2.64
N VAL A 143 10.73 -2.29 -3.60
CA VAL A 143 9.49 -3.02 -3.33
C VAL A 143 9.70 -4.50 -3.65
N PHE A 144 9.76 -5.34 -2.61
CA PHE A 144 9.75 -6.78 -2.77
C PHE A 144 8.31 -7.28 -2.79
N LYS A 145 7.90 -7.93 -3.88
CA LYS A 145 6.51 -8.36 -4.10
C LYS A 145 6.40 -9.88 -3.98
N ILE A 146 5.48 -10.36 -3.14
CA ILE A 146 5.13 -11.77 -2.99
C ILE A 146 3.66 -11.94 -3.37
N GLY A 147 3.41 -12.76 -4.40
CA GLY A 147 2.07 -13.09 -4.88
C GLY A 147 1.68 -14.53 -4.54
N PHE A 148 0.52 -14.73 -3.93
CA PHE A 148 -0.09 -16.04 -3.67
C PHE A 148 -1.22 -16.30 -4.66
N LEU A 149 -0.87 -16.58 -5.92
CA LEU A 149 -1.85 -16.86 -6.95
C LEU A 149 -2.52 -18.20 -6.69
N ASN A 150 -3.84 -18.17 -6.46
CA ASN A 150 -4.61 -19.39 -6.27
C ASN A 150 -4.79 -20.09 -7.64
N HIS A 151 -4.06 -21.19 -7.86
CA HIS A 151 -4.19 -22.03 -9.05
C HIS A 151 -5.42 -22.97 -8.96
N SER A 152 -6.58 -22.42 -8.65
CA SER A 152 -7.84 -23.14 -8.84
C SER A 152 -8.10 -23.27 -10.34
N ARG A 153 -7.52 -24.28 -10.99
CA ARG A 153 -7.98 -24.75 -12.29
C ARG A 153 -9.47 -25.11 -12.12
N ARG A 154 -10.38 -24.27 -12.61
CA ARG A 154 -11.70 -24.77 -12.93
C ARG A 154 -11.50 -25.75 -14.10
N PRO A 155 -11.95 -27.00 -14.02
CA PRO A 155 -12.02 -27.82 -15.21
C PRO A 155 -12.91 -27.09 -16.22
N GLU A 156 -12.38 -26.88 -17.43
CA GLU A 156 -13.20 -26.46 -18.56
C GLU A 156 -14.33 -27.48 -18.70
N VAL A 157 -15.55 -27.02 -18.56
CA VAL A 157 -16.72 -27.82 -18.94
C VAL A 157 -16.72 -27.82 -20.47
N GLN A 158 -16.36 -28.97 -21.04
CA GLN A 158 -16.56 -29.29 -22.47
C GLN A 158 -18.05 -29.39 -22.79
#